data_AF-A0A438NA86-F1
#
_entry.id   AF-A0A438NA86-F1
#
_cell.length_a   1.000
_cell.length_b   1.000
_cell.length_c   1.000
_cell.angle_alpha   90.00
_cell.angle_beta   90.00
_cell.angle_gamma   90.00
#
_symmetry.space_group_name_H-M   'P 1'
#
loop_
_entity.id
_entity.type
_entity.pdbx_description
1 polymer ?
#
loop_
_entity_poly.entity_id
_entity_poly.type
_entity_poly.pdbx_seq_one_letter_code
_entity_poly.pdbx_strand_id
1 'polypeptide(L)'
;MPQSTNGPVTSTYWEPDVRSIQDAPAGLARVASAIESEPNFRIFRRFGFLRIRLLMYHQDVIRQLEAELDDMDRSDACDPNAVHLMNDRVLDDARADAPRKKLFGKILAELALYGIFS
;
A
#
# COMPACT_ATOMS: atom_id res chain seq x y z
N MET A 1 1.50 -16.18 -60.54
CA MET A 1 0.35 -15.51 -59.90
C MET A 1 -0.41 -16.55 -59.07
N PRO A 2 -0.23 -16.62 -57.74
CA PRO A 2 -1.16 -17.33 -56.88
C PRO A 2 -2.09 -16.33 -56.18
N GLN A 3 -3.36 -16.72 -56.13
CA GLN A 3 -4.49 -15.93 -55.71
C GLN A 3 -4.57 -15.79 -54.18
N SER A 4 -4.92 -14.59 -53.73
CA SER A 4 -5.28 -14.27 -52.35
C SER A 4 -6.54 -15.04 -51.94
N THR A 5 -6.45 -15.87 -50.90
CA THR A 5 -7.61 -16.42 -50.21
C THR A 5 -7.69 -15.76 -48.83
N ASN A 6 -8.64 -14.84 -48.67
CA ASN A 6 -8.97 -14.21 -47.41
C ASN A 6 -9.71 -15.22 -46.51
N GLY A 7 -8.96 -15.97 -45.71
CA GLY A 7 -9.51 -16.66 -44.53
C GLY A 7 -9.66 -15.67 -43.37
N PRO A 8 -10.66 -15.82 -42.49
CA PRO A 8 -10.76 -14.96 -41.31
C PRO A 8 -9.57 -15.27 -40.41
N VAL A 9 -8.67 -14.30 -40.26
CA VAL A 9 -7.57 -14.38 -39.30
C VAL A 9 -8.22 -14.30 -37.92
N THR A 10 -8.49 -15.45 -37.29
CA THR A 10 -9.00 -15.49 -35.92
C THR A 10 -7.89 -15.00 -35.01
N SER A 11 -7.91 -13.68 -34.79
CA SER A 11 -6.91 -13.00 -34.01
C SER A 11 -7.00 -13.47 -32.57
N THR A 12 -6.13 -14.40 -32.20
CA THR A 12 -5.99 -14.89 -30.82
C THR A 12 -5.21 -13.84 -30.03
N TYR A 13 -5.76 -12.63 -29.93
CA TYR A 13 -5.26 -11.64 -28.98
C TYR A 13 -5.85 -12.02 -27.62
N TRP A 14 -4.98 -12.34 -26.67
CA TRP A 14 -5.36 -12.43 -25.26
C TRP A 14 -5.89 -11.08 -24.83
N GLU A 15 -7.22 -10.93 -24.84
CA GLU A 15 -7.87 -9.76 -24.26
C GLU A 15 -7.57 -9.79 -22.76
N PRO A 16 -6.88 -8.79 -22.20
CA PRO A 16 -6.65 -8.74 -20.77
C PRO A 16 -8.02 -8.63 -20.10
N ASP A 17 -8.30 -9.53 -19.16
CA ASP A 17 -9.49 -9.49 -18.29
C ASP A 17 -9.40 -8.27 -17.37
N VAL A 18 -9.66 -7.09 -17.93
CA VAL A 18 -9.72 -5.83 -17.21
C VAL A 18 -11.14 -5.69 -16.72
N ARG A 19 -11.33 -5.80 -15.39
CA ARG A 19 -12.63 -5.54 -14.79
C ARG A 19 -13.02 -4.09 -15.05
N SER A 20 -14.18 -3.88 -15.66
CA SER A 20 -14.72 -2.55 -15.91
C SER A 20 -14.87 -1.79 -14.57
N ILE A 21 -14.44 -0.54 -14.55
CA ILE A 21 -14.55 0.36 -13.40
C ILE A 21 -16.01 0.47 -12.93
N GLN A 22 -16.96 0.34 -13.85
CA GLN A 22 -18.39 0.46 -13.59
C GLN A 22 -18.94 -0.76 -12.81
N ASP A 23 -18.30 -1.92 -12.93
CA ASP A 23 -18.71 -3.16 -12.26
C ASP A 23 -18.12 -3.29 -10.85
N ALA A 24 -17.16 -2.43 -10.49
CA ALA A 24 -16.55 -2.42 -9.17
C ALA A 24 -17.44 -1.69 -8.14
N PRO A 25 -17.64 -2.29 -6.94
CA PRO A 25 -18.29 -1.63 -5.81
C PRO A 25 -17.62 -0.28 -5.48
N ALA A 26 -18.41 0.69 -5.01
CA ALA A 26 -17.90 2.00 -4.61
C ALA A 26 -16.84 1.89 -3.50
N GLY A 27 -15.86 2.80 -3.49
CA GLY A 27 -14.72 2.80 -2.57
C GLY A 27 -13.45 2.23 -3.20
N LEU A 28 -12.61 1.55 -2.41
CA LEU A 28 -11.29 1.08 -2.85
C LEU A 28 -11.33 0.14 -4.06
N ALA A 29 -12.39 -0.66 -4.22
CA ALA A 29 -12.52 -1.55 -5.36
C ALA A 29 -12.60 -0.78 -6.69
N ARG A 30 -13.32 0.35 -6.71
CA ARG A 30 -13.45 1.20 -7.92
C ARG A 30 -12.16 1.95 -8.24
N VAL A 31 -11.45 2.42 -7.22
CA VAL A 31 -10.12 3.06 -7.37
C VAL A 31 -9.11 2.06 -7.92
N ALA A 32 -9.12 0.81 -7.43
CA ALA A 32 -8.23 -0.24 -7.92
C ALA A 32 -8.52 -0.60 -9.39
N SER A 33 -9.80 -0.71 -9.80
CA SER A 33 -10.17 -0.91 -11.21
C SER A 33 -9.76 0.26 -12.10
N ALA A 34 -9.82 1.50 -11.59
CA ALA A 34 -9.38 2.67 -12.35
C ALA A 34 -7.87 2.65 -12.61
N ILE A 35 -7.06 2.31 -11.59
CA ILE A 35 -5.59 2.20 -11.72
C ILE A 35 -5.21 1.03 -12.64
N GLU A 36 -5.92 -0.09 -12.59
CA GLU A 36 -5.70 -1.26 -13.46
C GLU A 36 -6.05 -0.98 -14.93
N SER A 37 -7.01 -0.10 -15.19
CA SER A 37 -7.46 0.24 -16.55
C SER A 37 -6.44 1.05 -17.36
N GLU A 38 -5.48 1.71 -16.69
CA GLU A 38 -4.55 2.63 -17.32
C GLU A 38 -3.35 1.86 -17.94
N PRO A 39 -3.15 1.92 -19.27
CA PRO A 39 -2.17 1.09 -20.00
C PRO A 39 -0.73 1.22 -19.53
N ASN A 40 -0.36 2.33 -18.89
CA ASN A 40 0.97 2.58 -18.36
C ASN A 40 1.29 1.78 -17.07
N PHE A 41 0.29 1.29 -16.34
CA PHE A 41 0.47 0.49 -15.12
C PHE A 41 0.47 -1.03 -15.38
N ARG A 42 0.45 -1.41 -16.66
CA ARG A 42 0.25 -2.77 -17.17
C ARG A 42 1.45 -3.72 -16.96
N ILE A 43 2.54 -3.26 -16.33
CA ILE A 43 3.72 -4.08 -15.99
C ILE A 43 3.36 -5.20 -14.98
N PHE A 44 2.28 -5.06 -14.21
CA PHE A 44 1.90 -6.02 -13.16
C PHE A 44 0.67 -6.87 -13.52
N ARG A 45 0.74 -7.56 -14.66
CA ARG A 45 -0.45 -8.07 -15.38
C ARG A 45 -1.14 -9.34 -14.85
N ARG A 46 -0.76 -9.92 -13.71
CA ARG A 46 -1.47 -11.11 -13.16
C ARG A 46 -2.08 -10.93 -11.79
N PHE A 47 -1.73 -9.86 -11.07
CA PHE A 47 -2.22 -9.57 -9.72
C PHE A 47 -2.47 -8.08 -9.46
N GLY A 48 -2.61 -7.25 -10.51
CA GLY A 48 -2.71 -5.79 -10.40
C GLY A 48 -3.80 -5.32 -9.44
N PHE A 49 -5.05 -5.73 -9.66
CA PHE A 49 -6.16 -5.39 -8.78
C PHE A 49 -5.95 -5.75 -7.30
N LEU A 50 -5.48 -6.97 -7.02
CA LEU A 50 -5.26 -7.44 -5.65
C LEU A 50 -4.06 -6.74 -5.00
N ARG A 51 -2.98 -6.55 -5.76
CA ARG A 51 -1.76 -5.86 -5.31
C ARG A 51 -2.03 -4.41 -4.97
N ILE A 52 -2.84 -3.71 -5.78
CA ILE A 52 -3.24 -2.32 -5.50
C ILE A 52 -4.07 -2.24 -4.22
N ARG A 53 -5.00 -3.17 -3.98
CA ARG A 53 -5.78 -3.19 -2.72
C ARG A 53 -4.91 -3.47 -1.51
N LEU A 54 -3.96 -4.40 -1.61
CA LEU A 54 -3.00 -4.67 -0.54
C LEU A 54 -2.09 -3.46 -0.29
N LEU A 55 -1.58 -2.82 -1.34
CA LEU A 55 -0.79 -1.60 -1.24
C LEU A 55 -1.55 -0.51 -0.48
N MET A 56 -2.79 -0.22 -0.89
CA MET A 56 -3.64 0.78 -0.25
C MET A 56 -3.98 0.42 1.20
N TYR A 57 -4.18 -0.87 1.49
CA TYR A 57 -4.39 -1.35 2.85
C TYR A 57 -3.15 -1.10 3.74
N HIS A 58 -1.96 -1.49 3.28
CA HIS A 58 -0.73 -1.26 4.05
C HIS A 58 -0.42 0.23 4.22
N GLN A 59 -0.73 1.07 3.22
CA GLN A 59 -0.62 2.53 3.36
C GLN A 59 -1.54 3.07 4.46
N ASP A 60 -2.79 2.60 4.54
CA ASP A 60 -3.71 3.02 5.60
C ASP A 60 -3.25 2.54 6.98
N VAL A 61 -2.73 1.31 7.08
CA VAL A 61 -2.15 0.80 8.33
C VAL A 61 -0.94 1.63 8.76
N ILE A 62 -0.03 1.97 7.84
CA ILE A 62 1.12 2.85 8.14
C ILE A 62 0.65 4.22 8.61
N ARG A 63 -0.35 4.81 7.95
CA ARG A 63 -0.96 6.08 8.36
C ARG A 63 -1.52 6.03 9.79
N GLN A 64 -2.16 4.92 10.17
CA GLN A 64 -2.67 4.74 11.53
C GLN A 64 -1.53 4.63 12.57
N LEU A 65 -0.46 3.91 12.24
CA LEU A 65 0.72 3.79 13.10
C LEU A 65 1.46 5.12 13.25
N GLU A 66 1.52 5.94 12.19
CA GLU A 66 2.07 7.30 12.24
C GLU A 66 1.25 8.20 13.16
N ALA A 67 -0.09 8.13 13.08
CA ALA A 67 -0.96 8.87 14.00
C ALA A 67 -0.77 8.43 15.46
N GLU A 68 -0.56 7.14 15.72
CA GLU A 68 -0.25 6.62 17.05
C GLU A 68 1.09 7.17 17.58
N LEU A 69 2.09 7.31 16.71
CA LEU A 69 3.38 7.91 17.05
C LEU A 69 3.23 9.40 17.39
N ASP A 70 2.48 10.14 16.57
CA ASP A 70 2.19 11.56 16.81
C ASP A 70 1.45 11.79 18.14
N ASP A 71 0.55 10.88 18.51
CA ASP A 71 -0.17 10.95 19.79
C ASP A 71 0.77 10.70 20.98
N MET A 72 1.70 9.74 20.88
CA MET A 72 2.74 9.54 21.89
C MET A 72 3.63 10.78 22.01
N ASP A 73 4.01 11.39 20.88
CA ASP A 73 4.79 12.62 20.87
C ASP A 73 4.03 13.79 21.52
N ARG A 74 2.76 13.97 21.19
CA ARG A 74 1.94 14.99 21.86
C ARG A 74 1.83 14.76 23.37
N SER A 75 1.65 13.50 23.78
CA SER A 75 1.53 13.15 25.20
C SER A 75 2.83 13.42 25.97
N ASP A 76 3.97 12.99 25.44
CA ASP A 76 5.27 13.21 26.07
C ASP A 76 5.65 14.71 26.07
N ALA A 77 5.20 15.49 25.08
CA ALA A 77 5.38 16.94 25.04
C ALA A 77 4.56 17.68 26.11
N CYS A 78 3.43 17.12 26.55
CA CYS A 78 2.58 17.68 27.60
C CYS A 78 3.05 17.33 29.01
N ASP A 79 3.90 16.32 29.19
CA ASP A 79 4.45 15.92 30.49
C ASP A 79 5.87 16.50 30.70
N PRO A 80 6.06 17.46 31.62
CA PRO A 80 7.37 18.07 31.89
C PRO A 80 8.49 17.07 32.23
N ASN A 81 8.15 15.90 32.76
CA ASN A 81 9.12 14.85 33.09
C ASN A 81 9.47 13.96 31.88
N ALA A 82 8.64 13.96 30.84
CA ALA A 82 8.80 13.14 29.64
C ALA A 82 9.39 13.90 28.44
N VAL A 83 9.33 15.24 28.43
CA VAL A 83 9.91 16.08 27.35
C VAL A 83 11.38 15.74 27.07
N HIS A 84 12.16 15.43 28.10
CA HIS A 84 13.57 15.07 27.94
C HIS A 84 13.79 13.68 27.31
N LEU A 85 12.84 12.75 27.48
CA LEU A 85 12.90 11.40 26.90
C LEU A 85 12.79 11.44 25.38
N MET A 86 12.03 12.41 24.83
CA MET A 86 11.87 12.62 23.39
C MET A 86 13.18 13.01 22.69
N ASN A 87 14.15 13.53 23.45
CA ASN A 87 15.43 14.00 22.92
C ASN A 87 16.54 12.94 22.99
N ASP A 88 16.32 11.80 23.68
CA ASP A 88 17.31 10.74 23.82
C ASP A 88 16.67 9.36 23.64
N ARG A 89 16.97 8.74 22.49
CA ARG A 89 16.55 7.38 22.14
C ARG A 89 16.91 6.36 23.21
N VAL A 90 18.08 6.47 23.84
CA VAL A 90 18.54 5.48 24.83
C VAL A 90 17.69 5.56 26.09
N LEU A 91 17.31 6.78 26.50
CA LEU A 91 16.43 6.98 27.64
C LEU A 91 14.98 6.57 27.32
N ASP A 92 14.49 6.85 26.12
CA ASP A 92 13.15 6.42 25.69
C ASP A 92 13.04 4.89 25.58
N ASP A 93 14.07 4.22 25.03
CA ASP A 93 14.17 2.75 24.97
C ASP A 93 14.28 2.11 26.36
N ALA A 94 14.80 2.85 27.35
CA ALA A 94 14.94 2.39 28.73
C ALA A 94 13.64 2.54 29.56
N ARG A 95 12.59 3.18 29.02
CA ARG A 95 11.28 3.30 29.66
C ARG A 95 10.66 1.92 29.84
N ALA A 96 9.83 1.79 30.88
CA ALA A 96 9.01 0.60 31.06
C ALA A 96 8.19 0.36 29.79
N ASP A 97 8.29 -0.86 29.26
CA ASP A 97 7.58 -1.33 28.07
C ASP A 97 8.04 -0.77 26.70
N ALA A 98 9.00 0.17 26.67
CA ALA A 98 9.59 0.77 25.46
C ALA A 98 8.57 1.00 24.32
N PRO A 99 7.51 1.81 24.56
CA PRO A 99 6.34 1.89 23.70
C PRO A 99 6.67 2.32 22.26
N ARG A 100 7.52 3.33 22.12
CA ARG A 100 7.97 3.84 20.82
C ARG A 100 8.77 2.81 20.04
N LYS A 101 9.65 2.06 20.71
CA LYS A 101 10.44 0.97 20.11
C LYS A 101 9.55 -0.15 19.58
N LYS A 102 8.51 -0.52 20.31
CA LYS A 102 7.52 -1.51 19.84
C LYS A 102 6.77 -0.99 18.62
N LEU A 103 6.37 0.28 18.63
CA LEU A 103 5.69 0.89 17.50
C LEU A 103 6.58 0.94 16.25
N PHE A 104 7.86 1.30 16.40
CA PHE A 104 8.84 1.22 15.31
C PHE A 104 9.01 -0.21 14.78
N GLY A 105 8.97 -1.22 15.65
CA GLY A 105 8.95 -2.62 15.22
C GLY A 105 7.76 -2.95 14.32
N LYS A 106 6.55 -2.47 14.67
CA LYS A 106 5.35 -2.63 13.85
C LYS A 106 5.46 -1.87 12.53
N ILE A 107 5.92 -0.62 12.55
CA ILE A 107 6.12 0.20 11.35
C ILE A 107 7.13 -0.44 10.40
N LEU A 108 8.24 -0.98 10.92
CA LEU A 108 9.24 -1.69 10.11
C LEU A 108 8.66 -2.94 9.46
N ALA A 109 7.85 -3.71 10.19
CA ALA A 109 7.19 -4.90 9.64
C ALA A 109 6.21 -4.52 8.52
N GLU A 110 5.40 -3.47 8.71
CA GLU A 110 4.45 -2.99 7.72
C GLU A 110 5.13 -2.34 6.50
N LEU A 111 6.22 -1.60 6.69
CA LEU A 111 7.03 -1.05 5.60
C LEU A 111 7.71 -2.15 4.76
N ALA A 112 8.16 -3.23 5.41
CA ALA A 112 8.71 -4.38 4.69
C ALA A 112 7.64 -5.05 3.81
N LEU A 113 6.39 -5.17 4.29
CA LEU A 113 5.27 -5.66 3.50
C LEU A 113 4.90 -4.70 2.36
N TYR A 114 4.84 -3.40 2.65
CA TYR A 114 4.60 -2.35 1.66
C TYR A 114 5.64 -2.38 0.53
N GLY A 115 6.93 -2.53 0.85
CA GLY A 115 8.03 -2.57 -0.11
C GLY A 115 7.99 -3.77 -1.08
N ILE A 116 7.32 -4.86 -0.71
CA ILE A 116 7.07 -6.01 -1.61
C ILE A 116 6.00 -5.64 -2.67
N PHE A 117 5.11 -4.70 -2.33
CA PHE A 117 3.98 -4.30 -3.17
C PHE A 117 4.20 -3.00 -3.98
N SER A 118 5.20 -2.17 -3.64
CA SER A 118 5.70 -1.06 -4.48
C SER A 118 6.53 -1.55 -5.66
#